data_AF-A0A971GR06-F1
#
_entry.id   AF-A0A971GR06-F1
#
_cell.length_a   1.000
_cell.length_b   1.000
_cell.length_c   1.000
_cell.angle_alpha   90.00
_cell.angle_beta   90.00
_cell.angle_gamma   90.00
#
_symmetry.space_group_name_H-M   'P 1'
#
loop_
_entity.id
_entity.type
_entity.pdbx_description
1 polymer ?
#
loop_
_entity_poly.entity_id
_entity_poly.type
_entity_poly.pdbx_seq_one_letter_code
_entity_poly.pdbx_strand_id
1 'polypeptide(L)'
;MTEDAVDAKKLYTAGLDPATDLVITGRELIATGDTEYIFLAGRNWKNFDYKAGLRRLIESGNIELLHKAGIFWPSFDYSSGMKFLEQQGSADFIYRAGRFWPGFDHHAGLELLGKLNIARFIYYAGKEWKKFDFERGFDLLLQTGSPEFIFYGGAYWKEFDYSRGFLKLMECGVPEYIYRAGTLWRVFDYAAAWHRLEVLVNLAGEWRGRAFANKIWKDELVKIWDSMWMD
;
A
#
# COMPACT_ATOMS: atom_id res chain seq x y z
N MET A 1 -48.63 9.92 -6.65
CA MET A 1 -48.31 10.46 -5.31
C MET A 1 -46.80 10.48 -5.22
N THR A 2 -46.19 11.63 -5.46
CA THR A 2 -44.76 11.84 -5.25
C THR A 2 -44.56 12.06 -3.76
N GLU A 3 -44.10 11.02 -3.06
CA GLU A 3 -43.56 11.18 -1.70
C GLU A 3 -42.54 12.32 -1.73
N ASP A 4 -42.74 13.33 -0.87
CA ASP A 4 -41.74 14.37 -0.61
C ASP A 4 -40.48 13.66 -0.13
N ALA A 5 -39.53 13.43 -1.03
CA ALA A 5 -38.24 12.88 -0.68
C ALA A 5 -37.61 13.80 0.36
N VAL A 6 -37.39 13.27 1.57
CA VAL A 6 -36.81 14.02 2.66
C VAL A 6 -35.42 14.51 2.23
N ASP A 7 -35.25 15.83 2.20
CA ASP A 7 -34.04 16.47 1.69
C ASP A 7 -32.91 16.34 2.73
N ALA A 8 -31.94 15.47 2.42
CA ALA A 8 -30.78 15.19 3.26
C ALA A 8 -29.97 16.45 3.60
N LYS A 9 -29.89 17.43 2.68
CA LYS A 9 -29.20 18.69 2.93
C LYS A 9 -29.93 19.52 3.98
N LYS A 10 -31.25 19.57 3.94
CA LYS A 10 -32.06 20.28 4.96
C LYS A 10 -31.90 19.63 6.32
N LEU A 11 -31.99 18.29 6.39
CA LEU A 11 -31.75 17.56 7.64
C LEU A 11 -30.34 17.79 8.20
N TYR A 12 -29.32 17.72 7.33
CA TYR A 12 -27.95 18.00 7.71
C TYR A 12 -27.79 19.41 8.29
N THR A 13 -28.36 20.40 7.60
CA THR A 13 -28.27 21.81 8.01
C THR A 13 -29.00 22.04 9.33
N ALA A 14 -30.17 21.42 9.54
CA ALA A 14 -30.91 21.50 10.80
C ALA A 14 -30.09 20.97 11.98
N GLY A 15 -29.37 19.85 11.82
CA GLY A 15 -28.54 19.30 12.90
C GLY A 15 -27.25 20.10 13.21
N LEU A 16 -26.99 21.21 12.51
CA LEU A 16 -25.97 22.17 12.93
C LEU A 16 -26.48 23.12 14.03
N ASP A 17 -27.80 23.24 14.20
CA ASP A 17 -28.40 24.01 15.28
C ASP A 17 -28.29 23.24 16.61
N PRO A 18 -27.70 23.82 17.68
CA PRO A 18 -27.63 23.20 18.99
C PRO A 18 -28.98 22.81 19.61
N ALA A 19 -30.09 23.42 19.17
CA ALA A 19 -31.44 23.10 19.66
C ALA A 19 -32.06 21.87 18.98
N THR A 20 -31.48 21.36 17.90
CA THR A 20 -32.02 20.23 17.14
C THR A 20 -31.87 18.92 17.90
N ASP A 21 -32.93 18.10 17.90
CA ASP A 21 -32.86 16.72 18.36
C ASP A 21 -32.09 15.86 17.34
N LEU A 22 -30.78 15.73 17.57
CA LEU A 22 -29.90 14.96 16.70
C LEU A 22 -30.21 13.46 16.64
N VAL A 23 -30.96 12.91 17.61
CA VAL A 23 -31.35 11.50 17.59
C VAL A 23 -32.40 11.27 16.50
N ILE A 24 -33.43 12.11 16.46
CA ILE A 24 -34.49 12.02 15.44
C ILE A 24 -33.93 12.43 14.08
N THR A 25 -33.34 13.63 13.99
CA THR A 25 -32.81 14.18 12.73
C THR A 25 -31.71 13.28 12.15
N GLY A 26 -30.88 12.66 12.99
CA GLY A 26 -29.85 11.73 12.55
C GLY A 26 -30.40 10.43 11.99
N ARG A 27 -31.46 9.87 12.59
CA ARG A 27 -32.14 8.69 12.06
C ARG A 27 -32.80 8.99 10.72
N GLU A 28 -33.49 10.12 10.60
CA GLU A 28 -34.11 10.56 9.35
C GLU A 28 -33.05 10.77 8.26
N LEU A 29 -31.92 11.40 8.61
CA LEU A 29 -30.82 11.63 7.67
C LEU A 29 -30.25 10.31 7.16
N ILE A 30 -29.98 9.36 8.05
CA ILE A 30 -29.47 8.03 7.67
C ILE A 30 -30.48 7.30 6.78
N ALA A 31 -31.78 7.44 7.04
CA ALA A 31 -32.84 6.82 6.25
C ALA A 31 -32.91 7.36 4.81
N THR A 32 -32.53 8.63 4.56
CA THR A 32 -32.42 9.16 3.18
C THR A 32 -31.43 8.36 2.33
N GLY A 33 -30.39 7.80 2.97
CA GLY A 33 -29.29 7.12 2.30
C GLY A 33 -28.33 8.02 1.54
N ASP A 34 -28.43 9.34 1.70
CA ASP A 34 -27.43 10.27 1.15
C ASP A 34 -26.12 10.15 1.92
N THR A 35 -25.18 9.40 1.36
CA THR A 35 -23.91 9.08 2.02
C THR A 35 -23.04 10.29 2.27
N GLU A 36 -23.15 11.34 1.45
CA GLU A 36 -22.33 12.54 1.61
C GLU A 36 -22.77 13.30 2.86
N TYR A 37 -24.08 13.53 3.02
CA TYR A 37 -24.60 14.19 4.22
C TYR A 37 -24.50 13.31 5.47
N ILE A 38 -24.62 11.99 5.34
CA ILE A 38 -24.33 11.04 6.44
C ILE A 38 -22.86 11.17 6.89
N PHE A 39 -21.91 11.23 5.96
CA PHE A 39 -20.50 11.45 6.27
C PHE A 39 -20.29 12.79 6.99
N LEU A 40 -20.87 13.87 6.46
CA LEU A 40 -20.76 15.22 7.05
C LEU A 40 -21.36 15.28 8.46
N ALA A 41 -22.51 14.65 8.68
CA ALA A 41 -23.12 14.56 10.00
C ALA A 41 -22.22 13.82 10.99
N GLY A 42 -21.65 12.66 10.63
CA GLY A 42 -20.70 11.96 11.49
C GLY A 42 -19.41 12.74 11.76
N ARG A 43 -19.03 13.67 10.88
CA ARG A 43 -17.87 14.54 11.11
C ARG A 43 -18.19 15.73 12.03
N ASN A 44 -19.38 16.31 11.90
CA ASN A 44 -19.66 17.64 12.43
C ASN A 44 -20.65 17.66 13.61
N TRP A 45 -21.43 16.59 13.80
CA TRP A 45 -22.45 16.53 14.86
C TRP A 45 -21.93 15.84 16.12
N LYS A 46 -22.29 16.39 17.28
CA LYS A 46 -21.78 15.93 18.58
C LYS A 46 -22.22 14.50 18.97
N ASN A 47 -23.44 14.11 18.58
CA ASN A 47 -24.09 12.86 19.00
C ASN A 47 -24.60 12.04 17.79
N PHE A 48 -23.83 11.98 16.71
CA PHE A 48 -24.18 11.19 15.54
C PHE A 48 -24.15 9.68 15.85
N ASP A 49 -25.10 8.91 15.31
CA ASP A 49 -25.09 7.43 15.39
C ASP A 49 -24.09 6.88 14.38
N TYR A 50 -22.81 6.84 14.79
CA TYR A 50 -21.71 6.33 13.97
C TYR A 50 -21.91 4.90 13.49
N LYS A 51 -22.57 4.05 14.29
CA LYS A 51 -22.78 2.64 13.93
C LYS A 51 -23.79 2.52 12.79
N ALA A 52 -24.91 3.23 12.88
CA ALA A 52 -25.91 3.26 11.82
C ALA A 52 -25.36 3.98 10.57
N GLY A 53 -24.64 5.10 10.76
CA GLY A 53 -23.99 5.82 9.66
C GLY A 53 -22.97 4.96 8.92
N LEU A 54 -22.09 4.25 9.64
CA LEU A 54 -21.08 3.38 9.02
C LEU A 54 -21.73 2.25 8.24
N ARG A 55 -22.77 1.62 8.80
CA ARG A 55 -23.55 0.60 8.09
C ARG A 55 -24.07 1.14 6.76
N ARG A 56 -24.61 2.36 6.77
CA ARG A 56 -25.13 2.98 5.56
C ARG A 56 -24.04 3.29 4.53
N LEU A 57 -22.86 3.74 4.97
CA LEU A 57 -21.70 3.90 4.08
C LEU A 57 -21.25 2.57 3.48
N ILE A 58 -21.20 1.49 4.27
CA ILE A 58 -20.88 0.13 3.79
C ILE A 58 -21.89 -0.34 2.74
N GLU A 59 -23.19 -0.23 3.04
CA GLU A 59 -24.28 -0.63 2.13
C GLU A 59 -24.23 0.12 0.79
N SER A 60 -23.80 1.37 0.78
CA SER A 60 -23.68 2.17 -0.43
C SER A 60 -22.56 1.73 -1.37
N GLY A 61 -21.56 1.00 -0.86
CA GLY A 61 -20.34 0.67 -1.60
C GLY A 61 -19.38 1.86 -1.82
N ASN A 62 -19.64 3.04 -1.26
CA ASN A 62 -18.78 4.21 -1.46
C ASN A 62 -17.50 4.14 -0.60
N ILE A 63 -16.48 3.52 -1.17
CA ILE A 63 -15.17 3.30 -0.53
C ILE A 63 -14.45 4.59 -0.13
N GLU A 64 -14.63 5.67 -0.89
CA GLU A 64 -13.97 6.94 -0.61
C GLU A 64 -14.55 7.60 0.65
N LEU A 65 -15.88 7.63 0.77
CA LEU A 65 -16.54 8.17 1.95
C LEU A 65 -16.31 7.30 3.19
N LEU A 66 -16.29 5.97 3.04
CA LEU A 66 -15.92 5.07 4.13
C LEU A 66 -14.48 5.30 4.60
N HIS A 67 -13.54 5.47 3.67
CA HIS A 67 -12.17 5.79 4.01
C HIS A 67 -12.04 7.14 4.74
N LYS A 68 -12.74 8.19 4.25
CA LYS A 68 -12.80 9.48 4.93
C LYS A 68 -13.42 9.37 6.32
N ALA A 69 -14.47 8.57 6.49
CA ALA A 69 -15.08 8.32 7.80
C ALA A 69 -14.05 7.73 8.79
N GLY A 70 -13.24 6.76 8.36
CA GLY A 70 -12.17 6.19 9.20
C GLY A 70 -11.05 7.17 9.58
N ILE A 71 -10.96 8.32 8.91
CA ILE A 71 -10.03 9.41 9.26
C ILE A 71 -10.68 10.42 10.20
N PHE A 72 -11.92 10.82 9.91
CA PHE A 72 -12.53 12.02 10.49
C PHE A 72 -13.60 11.76 11.54
N TRP A 73 -14.19 10.56 11.60
CA TRP A 73 -15.22 10.26 12.59
C TRP A 73 -14.59 9.96 13.95
N PRO A 74 -15.02 10.65 15.03
CA PRO A 74 -14.54 10.39 16.39
C PRO A 74 -14.71 8.95 16.86
N SER A 75 -15.76 8.25 16.38
CA SER A 75 -16.01 6.85 16.67
C SER A 75 -16.22 6.08 15.37
N PHE A 76 -15.16 5.45 14.87
CA PHE A 76 -15.21 4.61 13.68
C PHE A 76 -14.88 3.17 14.06
N ASP A 77 -15.69 2.21 13.58
CA ASP A 77 -15.40 0.79 13.74
C ASP A 77 -14.44 0.33 12.62
N TYR A 78 -13.14 0.36 12.94
CA TYR A 78 -12.08 -0.04 12.04
C TYR A 78 -12.17 -1.50 11.60
N SER A 79 -12.75 -2.40 12.42
CA SER A 79 -12.90 -3.81 12.05
C SER A 79 -13.90 -3.95 10.90
N SER A 80 -15.05 -3.28 11.02
CA SER A 80 -16.05 -3.24 9.95
C SER A 80 -15.52 -2.54 8.70
N GLY A 81 -14.78 -1.44 8.87
CA GLY A 81 -14.11 -0.75 7.76
C GLY A 81 -13.12 -1.64 7.02
N MET A 82 -12.28 -2.38 7.74
CA MET A 82 -11.30 -3.32 7.17
C MET A 82 -11.98 -4.46 6.38
N LYS A 83 -13.03 -5.06 6.94
CA LYS A 83 -13.81 -6.10 6.25
C LYS A 83 -14.40 -5.59 4.95
N PHE A 84 -14.90 -4.35 4.95
CA PHE A 84 -15.40 -3.73 3.74
C PHE A 84 -14.28 -3.53 2.71
N LEU A 85 -13.10 -3.04 3.11
CA LEU A 85 -11.96 -2.87 2.20
C LEU A 85 -11.48 -4.21 1.61
N GLU A 86 -11.47 -5.29 2.40
CA GLU A 86 -11.20 -6.66 1.92
C GLU A 86 -12.22 -7.09 0.86
N GLN A 87 -13.52 -6.91 1.13
CA GLN A 87 -14.59 -7.26 0.19
C GLN A 87 -14.51 -6.47 -1.12
N GLN A 88 -14.10 -5.20 -1.07
CA GLN A 88 -13.90 -4.39 -2.27
C GLN A 88 -12.61 -4.72 -3.02
N GLY A 89 -11.69 -5.47 -2.40
CA GLY A 89 -10.41 -5.85 -3.01
C GLY A 89 -9.50 -4.66 -3.39
N SER A 90 -9.66 -3.52 -2.72
CA SER A 90 -8.97 -2.29 -3.11
C SER A 90 -7.65 -2.10 -2.37
N ALA A 91 -6.55 -2.55 -2.98
CA ALA A 91 -5.21 -2.41 -2.40
C ALA A 91 -4.83 -0.94 -2.11
N ASP A 92 -5.27 0.01 -2.94
CA ASP A 92 -5.02 1.44 -2.71
C ASP A 92 -5.67 1.92 -1.41
N PHE A 93 -6.94 1.58 -1.18
CA PHE A 93 -7.63 2.00 0.04
C PHE A 93 -7.18 1.23 1.28
N ILE A 94 -6.78 -0.04 1.15
CA ILE A 94 -6.12 -0.77 2.25
C ILE A 94 -4.81 -0.09 2.64
N TYR A 95 -3.99 0.27 1.64
CA TYR A 95 -2.74 1.00 1.85
C TYR A 95 -2.97 2.36 2.53
N ARG A 96 -3.90 3.16 2.01
CA ARG A 96 -4.24 4.49 2.56
C ARG A 96 -4.81 4.38 3.98
N ALA A 97 -5.67 3.40 4.24
CA ALA A 97 -6.17 3.14 5.58
C ALA A 97 -5.02 2.87 6.56
N GLY A 98 -4.02 2.07 6.18
CA GLY A 98 -2.82 1.86 7.03
C GLY A 98 -2.00 3.11 7.29
N ARG A 99 -2.05 4.09 6.39
CA ARG A 99 -1.37 5.38 6.59
C ARG A 99 -2.17 6.34 7.49
N PHE A 100 -3.50 6.35 7.38
CA PHE A 100 -4.31 7.44 7.93
C PHE A 100 -5.27 7.03 9.05
N TRP A 101 -5.71 5.77 9.12
CA TRP A 101 -6.65 5.33 10.15
C TRP A 101 -5.92 5.12 11.49
N PRO A 102 -6.32 5.84 12.56
CA PRO A 102 -5.70 5.71 13.88
C PRO A 102 -5.76 4.28 14.46
N GLY A 103 -6.85 3.57 14.19
CA GLY A 103 -7.09 2.20 14.66
C GLY A 103 -6.82 1.10 13.64
N PHE A 104 -6.01 1.36 12.60
CA PHE A 104 -5.70 0.36 11.59
C PHE A 104 -4.92 -0.82 12.16
N ASP A 105 -5.40 -2.03 11.88
CA ASP A 105 -4.65 -3.27 12.11
C ASP A 105 -3.66 -3.48 10.95
N HIS A 106 -2.40 -3.13 11.21
CA HIS A 106 -1.33 -3.19 10.21
C HIS A 106 -0.96 -4.62 9.83
N HIS A 107 -1.10 -5.58 10.73
CA HIS A 107 -0.81 -6.97 10.42
C HIS A 107 -1.89 -7.52 9.48
N ALA A 108 -3.17 -7.35 9.83
CA ALA A 108 -4.27 -7.75 8.96
C ALA A 108 -4.21 -7.02 7.60
N GLY A 109 -3.93 -5.72 7.61
CA GLY A 109 -3.76 -4.93 6.38
C GLY A 109 -2.64 -5.44 5.48
N LEU A 110 -1.49 -5.83 6.05
CA LEU A 110 -0.37 -6.39 5.29
C LEU A 110 -0.76 -7.72 4.64
N GLU A 111 -1.44 -8.60 5.38
CA GLU A 111 -1.95 -9.85 4.82
C GLU A 111 -2.94 -9.62 3.68
N LEU A 112 -3.82 -8.62 3.78
CA LEU A 112 -4.73 -8.25 2.69
C LEU A 112 -3.97 -7.76 1.46
N LEU A 113 -2.95 -6.91 1.62
CA LEU A 113 -2.10 -6.49 0.50
C LEU A 113 -1.37 -7.67 -0.13
N GLY A 114 -0.90 -8.62 0.69
CA GLY A 114 -0.30 -9.88 0.26
C GLY A 114 -1.26 -10.73 -0.59
N LYS A 115 -2.50 -10.94 -0.13
CA LYS A 115 -3.54 -11.67 -0.87
C LYS A 115 -3.85 -11.05 -2.23
N LEU A 116 -3.89 -9.71 -2.30
CA LEU A 116 -4.11 -8.99 -3.56
C LEU A 116 -2.89 -9.03 -4.48
N ASN A 117 -1.72 -9.37 -3.93
CA ASN A 117 -0.46 -9.59 -4.64
C ASN A 117 -0.02 -8.39 -5.51
N ILE A 118 -0.25 -7.17 -5.02
CA ILE A 118 0.14 -5.93 -5.73
C ILE A 118 1.40 -5.35 -5.08
N ALA A 119 2.55 -5.69 -5.67
CA ALA A 119 3.89 -5.35 -5.16
C ALA A 119 4.05 -3.89 -4.73
N ARG A 120 3.52 -2.97 -5.53
CA ARG A 120 3.57 -1.53 -5.29
C ARG A 120 3.06 -1.13 -3.91
N PHE A 121 1.91 -1.68 -3.50
CA PHE A 121 1.30 -1.31 -2.23
C PHE A 121 1.98 -1.98 -1.03
N ILE A 122 2.52 -3.20 -1.21
CA ILE A 122 3.37 -3.85 -0.20
C ILE A 122 4.63 -3.01 0.03
N TYR A 123 5.29 -2.58 -1.05
CA TYR A 123 6.46 -1.70 -0.99
C TYR A 123 6.17 -0.39 -0.25
N TYR A 124 5.09 0.32 -0.63
CA TYR A 124 4.74 1.58 0.01
C TYR A 124 4.30 1.42 1.46
N ALA A 125 3.63 0.32 1.81
CA ALA A 125 3.32 -0.01 3.19
C ALA A 125 4.61 -0.08 4.02
N GLY A 126 5.64 -0.78 3.55
CA GLY A 126 6.94 -0.86 4.22
C GLY A 126 7.71 0.46 4.34
N LYS A 127 7.35 1.44 3.52
CA LYS A 127 7.96 2.77 3.52
C LYS A 127 7.21 3.78 4.39
N GLU A 128 5.88 3.72 4.41
CA GLU A 128 5.04 4.81 4.93
C GLU A 128 4.15 4.42 6.12
N TRP A 129 3.94 3.13 6.38
CA TRP A 129 3.17 2.73 7.54
C TRP A 129 3.93 2.95 8.84
N LYS A 130 3.21 3.38 9.88
CA LYS A 130 3.78 3.62 11.21
C LYS A 130 4.27 2.34 11.88
N LYS A 131 3.60 1.21 11.58
CA LYS A 131 3.97 -0.14 12.01
C LYS A 131 4.03 -1.01 10.76
N PHE A 132 5.15 -1.69 10.56
CA PHE A 132 5.32 -2.61 9.44
C PHE A 132 6.19 -3.78 9.88
N ASP A 133 5.77 -4.99 9.53
CA ASP A 133 6.55 -6.20 9.72
C ASP A 133 7.41 -6.39 8.47
N PHE A 134 8.71 -6.04 8.57
CA PHE A 134 9.62 -6.08 7.42
C PHE A 134 9.90 -7.50 6.94
N GLU A 135 9.98 -8.48 7.84
CA GLU A 135 10.20 -9.88 7.47
C GLU A 135 9.01 -10.40 6.66
N ARG A 136 7.80 -10.25 7.21
CA ARG A 136 6.59 -10.69 6.53
C ARG A 136 6.34 -9.91 5.24
N GLY A 137 6.53 -8.60 5.28
CA GLY A 137 6.37 -7.73 4.12
C GLY A 137 7.34 -8.08 3.00
N PHE A 138 8.57 -8.45 3.34
CA PHE A 138 9.56 -8.91 2.39
C PHE A 138 9.16 -10.25 1.75
N ASP A 139 8.70 -11.22 2.54
CA ASP A 139 8.20 -12.49 1.99
C ASP A 139 7.08 -12.29 0.97
N LEU A 140 6.09 -11.44 1.31
CA LEU A 140 4.99 -11.10 0.42
C LEU A 140 5.50 -10.36 -0.84
N LEU A 141 6.48 -9.48 -0.68
CA LEU A 141 7.07 -8.76 -1.81
C LEU A 141 7.80 -9.71 -2.77
N LEU A 142 8.56 -10.69 -2.26
CA LEU A 142 9.21 -11.70 -3.09
C LEU A 142 8.19 -12.58 -3.83
N GLN A 143 7.06 -12.91 -3.20
CA GLN A 143 5.98 -13.69 -3.82
C GLN A 143 5.34 -12.98 -5.01
N THR A 144 5.35 -11.65 -5.04
CA THR A 144 4.85 -10.89 -6.19
C THR A 144 5.69 -11.10 -7.44
N GLY A 145 6.96 -11.49 -7.29
CA GLY A 145 7.91 -11.64 -8.39
C GLY A 145 8.21 -10.33 -9.12
N SER A 146 7.90 -9.16 -8.54
CA SER A 146 8.15 -7.86 -9.16
C SER A 146 9.60 -7.41 -8.93
N PRO A 147 10.50 -7.50 -9.92
CA PRO A 147 11.91 -7.14 -9.72
C PRO A 147 12.07 -5.65 -9.40
N GLU A 148 11.18 -4.81 -9.92
CA GLU A 148 11.15 -3.37 -9.63
C GLU A 148 11.00 -3.09 -8.13
N PHE A 149 9.95 -3.64 -7.52
CA PHE A 149 9.66 -3.35 -6.12
C PHE A 149 10.58 -4.12 -5.17
N ILE A 150 11.06 -5.31 -5.56
CA ILE A 150 12.12 -6.01 -4.82
C ILE A 150 13.39 -5.14 -4.77
N PHE A 151 13.80 -4.59 -5.91
CA PHE A 151 14.91 -3.63 -5.98
C PHE A 151 14.68 -2.43 -5.06
N TYR A 152 13.50 -1.81 -5.13
CA TYR A 152 13.17 -0.66 -4.29
C TYR A 152 13.12 -1.00 -2.80
N GLY A 153 12.71 -2.22 -2.43
CA GLY A 153 12.82 -2.72 -1.07
C GLY A 153 14.26 -2.66 -0.58
N GLY A 154 15.21 -3.26 -1.33
CA GLY A 154 16.63 -3.26 -0.93
C GLY A 154 17.30 -1.90 -0.96
N ALA A 155 16.80 -0.96 -1.76
CA ALA A 155 17.33 0.39 -1.82
C ALA A 155 16.80 1.31 -0.70
N TYR A 156 15.57 1.09 -0.22
CA TYR A 156 14.84 2.11 0.56
C TYR A 156 14.13 1.61 1.82
N TRP A 157 13.95 0.30 2.01
CA TRP A 157 13.42 -0.19 3.28
C TRP A 157 14.48 -0.12 4.38
N LYS A 158 14.00 0.01 5.62
CA LYS A 158 14.86 0.05 6.80
C LYS A 158 15.57 -1.28 7.03
N GLU A 159 14.84 -2.38 6.78
CA GLU A 159 15.30 -3.76 6.95
C GLU A 159 15.04 -4.51 5.64
N PHE A 160 16.06 -5.23 5.15
CA PHE A 160 16.01 -5.98 3.90
C PHE A 160 17.04 -7.11 3.90
N ASP A 161 16.62 -8.30 3.49
CA ASP A 161 17.53 -9.43 3.28
C ASP A 161 18.09 -9.38 1.86
N TYR A 162 19.31 -8.85 1.74
CA TYR A 162 20.01 -8.70 0.46
C TYR A 162 20.29 -10.03 -0.22
N SER A 163 20.54 -11.11 0.53
CA SER A 163 20.85 -12.42 -0.03
C SER A 163 19.62 -13.00 -0.73
N ARG A 164 18.48 -13.05 -0.02
CA ARG A 164 17.22 -13.53 -0.60
C ARG A 164 16.72 -12.61 -1.72
N GLY A 165 16.86 -11.30 -1.54
CA GLY A 165 16.43 -10.31 -2.52
C GLY A 165 17.24 -10.42 -3.81
N PHE A 166 18.56 -10.61 -3.69
CA PHE A 166 19.45 -10.80 -4.84
C PHE A 166 19.09 -12.05 -5.61
N LEU A 167 18.95 -13.20 -4.93
CA LEU A 167 18.53 -14.44 -5.57
C LEU A 167 17.22 -14.28 -6.33
N LYS A 168 16.25 -13.55 -5.76
CA LYS A 168 14.98 -13.32 -6.44
C LYS A 168 15.12 -12.41 -7.67
N LEU A 169 15.92 -11.35 -7.62
CA LEU A 169 16.20 -10.52 -8.80
C LEU A 169 16.86 -11.31 -9.93
N MET A 170 17.75 -12.23 -9.58
CA MET A 170 18.45 -13.09 -10.53
C MET A 170 17.50 -14.09 -11.21
N GLU A 171 16.57 -14.65 -10.43
CA GLU A 171 15.48 -15.50 -10.92
C GLU A 171 14.58 -14.73 -11.89
N CYS A 172 14.13 -13.52 -11.52
CA CYS A 172 13.32 -12.65 -12.38
C CYS A 172 14.03 -12.31 -13.70
N GLY A 173 15.37 -12.21 -13.67
CA GLY A 173 16.19 -12.07 -14.88
C GLY A 173 15.99 -10.76 -15.63
N VAL A 174 15.58 -9.69 -14.93
CA VAL A 174 15.42 -8.36 -15.53
C VAL A 174 16.73 -7.56 -15.34
N PRO A 175 17.54 -7.36 -16.41
CA PRO A 175 18.89 -6.83 -16.31
C PRO A 175 18.97 -5.44 -15.66
N GLU A 176 17.96 -4.60 -15.88
CA GLU A 176 17.86 -3.28 -15.29
C GLU A 176 17.98 -3.31 -13.77
N TYR A 177 17.19 -4.16 -13.11
CA TYR A 177 17.13 -4.18 -11.65
C TYR A 177 18.33 -4.92 -11.05
N ILE A 178 18.95 -5.85 -11.79
CA ILE A 178 20.25 -6.44 -11.42
C ILE A 178 21.33 -5.35 -11.42
N TYR A 179 21.44 -4.57 -12.50
CA TYR A 179 22.40 -3.47 -12.60
C TYR A 179 22.18 -2.39 -11.53
N ARG A 180 20.93 -1.97 -11.35
CA ARG A 180 20.58 -0.94 -10.36
C ARG A 180 20.83 -1.42 -8.94
N ALA A 181 20.54 -2.69 -8.62
CA ALA A 181 20.84 -3.28 -7.32
C ALA A 181 22.35 -3.22 -7.02
N GLY A 182 23.22 -3.61 -7.95
CA GLY A 182 24.67 -3.48 -7.76
C GLY A 182 25.19 -2.05 -7.71
N THR A 183 24.34 -1.05 -7.96
CA THR A 183 24.70 0.36 -7.79
C THR A 183 24.25 0.93 -6.44
N LEU A 184 23.14 0.44 -5.88
CA LEU A 184 22.50 1.05 -4.70
C LEU A 184 22.45 0.15 -3.46
N TRP A 185 22.45 -1.16 -3.63
CA TRP A 185 22.36 -2.08 -2.50
C TRP A 185 23.67 -2.12 -1.72
N ARG A 186 23.55 -2.23 -0.39
CA ARG A 186 24.72 -2.26 0.51
C ARG A 186 25.52 -3.55 0.38
N VAL A 187 24.84 -4.66 0.08
CA VAL A 187 25.42 -5.98 -0.11
C VAL A 187 24.97 -6.48 -1.48
N PHE A 188 25.92 -6.89 -2.31
CA PHE A 188 25.67 -7.33 -3.68
C PHE A 188 26.78 -8.26 -4.18
N ASP A 189 26.39 -9.33 -4.88
CA ASP A 189 27.33 -10.28 -5.49
C ASP A 189 27.55 -9.92 -6.96
N TYR A 190 28.64 -9.19 -7.20
CA TYR A 190 29.00 -8.74 -8.55
C TYR A 190 29.41 -9.90 -9.47
N ALA A 191 30.00 -10.97 -8.94
CA ALA A 191 30.45 -12.09 -9.75
C ALA A 191 29.25 -12.84 -10.35
N ALA A 192 28.29 -13.21 -9.50
CA ALA A 192 27.05 -13.83 -9.96
C ALA A 192 26.27 -12.90 -10.90
N ALA A 193 26.20 -11.60 -10.58
CA ALA A 193 25.47 -10.64 -11.40
C ALA A 193 26.10 -10.46 -12.79
N TRP A 194 27.43 -10.35 -12.90
CA TRP A 194 28.13 -10.29 -14.19
C TRP A 194 27.84 -11.51 -15.04
N HIS A 195 27.96 -12.72 -14.46
CA HIS A 195 27.64 -13.95 -15.16
C HIS A 195 26.20 -13.95 -15.68
N ARG A 196 25.23 -13.49 -14.87
CA ARG A 196 23.84 -13.42 -15.29
C ARG A 196 23.59 -12.40 -16.39
N LEU A 197 24.19 -11.22 -16.31
CA LEU A 197 24.10 -10.21 -17.36
C LEU A 197 24.71 -10.71 -18.67
N GLU A 198 25.79 -11.50 -18.60
CA GLU A 198 26.40 -12.16 -19.76
C GLU A 198 25.47 -13.19 -20.38
N VAL A 199 24.87 -14.08 -19.60
CA VAL A 199 23.90 -15.08 -20.08
C VAL A 199 22.68 -14.43 -20.75
N LEU A 200 22.26 -13.23 -20.29
CA LEU A 200 21.13 -12.47 -20.84
C LEU A 200 21.50 -11.64 -22.07
N VAL A 201 22.32 -12.19 -22.99
CA VAL A 201 23.01 -11.49 -24.09
C VAL A 201 22.12 -10.47 -24.83
N ASN A 202 20.92 -10.87 -25.25
CA ASN A 202 20.04 -10.05 -26.09
C ASN A 202 19.26 -8.98 -25.31
N LEU A 203 18.98 -9.21 -24.02
CA LEU A 203 18.18 -8.30 -23.18
C LEU A 203 19.05 -7.38 -22.31
N ALA A 204 20.29 -7.78 -22.04
CA ALA A 204 21.20 -7.07 -21.15
C ALA A 204 22.21 -6.18 -21.89
N GLY A 205 22.15 -6.05 -23.22
CA GLY A 205 23.14 -5.28 -23.99
C GLY A 205 23.34 -3.86 -23.46
N GLU A 206 22.25 -3.11 -23.27
CA GLU A 206 22.29 -1.77 -22.68
C GLU A 206 22.87 -1.78 -21.26
N TRP A 207 22.38 -2.67 -20.40
CA TRP A 207 22.74 -2.72 -18.99
C TRP A 207 24.17 -3.19 -18.74
N ARG A 208 24.69 -4.09 -19.59
CA ARG A 208 26.11 -4.43 -19.63
C ARG A 208 26.95 -3.24 -20.05
N GLY A 209 26.55 -2.50 -21.08
CA GLY A 209 27.22 -1.26 -21.48
C GLY A 209 27.30 -0.25 -20.33
N ARG A 210 26.19 -0.09 -19.59
CA ARG A 210 26.15 0.75 -18.37
C ARG A 210 27.05 0.20 -17.25
N ALA A 211 27.06 -1.12 -17.04
CA ALA A 211 27.94 -1.76 -16.06
C ALA A 211 29.43 -1.54 -16.38
N PHE A 212 29.83 -1.66 -17.66
CA PHE A 212 31.21 -1.36 -18.09
C PHE A 212 31.59 0.11 -17.90
N ALA A 213 30.63 1.03 -18.01
CA ALA A 213 30.84 2.46 -17.81
C ALA A 213 30.80 2.87 -16.32
N ASN A 214 30.23 2.02 -15.45
CA ASN A 214 30.11 2.30 -14.02
C ASN A 214 31.38 1.89 -13.27
N LYS A 215 31.96 2.82 -12.51
CA LYS A 215 33.23 2.60 -11.79
C LYS A 215 33.19 1.40 -10.86
N ILE A 216 32.14 1.26 -10.04
CA ILE A 216 32.04 0.18 -9.05
C ILE A 216 31.98 -1.18 -9.76
N TRP A 217 31.07 -1.31 -10.73
CA TRP A 217 30.93 -2.53 -11.52
C TRP A 217 32.22 -2.92 -12.25
N LYS A 218 32.94 -1.94 -12.82
CA LYS A 218 34.22 -2.17 -13.49
C LYS A 218 35.31 -2.62 -12.53
N ASP A 219 35.45 -1.95 -11.39
CA ASP A 219 36.46 -2.31 -10.38
C ASP A 219 36.24 -3.73 -9.85
N GLU A 220 34.98 -4.12 -9.64
CA GLU A 220 34.62 -5.49 -9.23
C GLU A 220 34.87 -6.52 -10.34
N LEU A 221 34.64 -6.16 -11.61
CA LEU A 221 34.98 -7.05 -12.74
C LEU A 221 36.49 -7.35 -12.82
N VAL A 222 37.34 -6.35 -12.59
CA VAL A 222 38.79 -6.53 -12.57
C VAL A 222 39.20 -7.50 -11.47
N LYS A 223 38.65 -7.37 -10.26
CA LYS A 223 38.93 -8.31 -9.15
C LYS A 223 38.52 -9.74 -9.49
N ILE A 224 37.37 -9.90 -10.15
CA ILE A 224 36.90 -11.22 -10.60
C ILE A 224 37.90 -11.84 -11.57
N TRP A 225 38.35 -11.09 -12.58
CA TRP A 225 39.38 -11.57 -13.51
C TRP A 225 40.68 -11.90 -12.79
N ASP A 226 41.19 -11.01 -11.93
CA ASP A 226 42.45 -11.24 -11.20
C ASP A 226 42.41 -12.53 -10.36
N SER A 227 41.26 -12.84 -9.74
CA SER A 227 41.10 -14.10 -8.99
C SER A 227 41.14 -15.34 -9.88
N MET A 228 40.65 -15.27 -11.12
CA MET A 228 40.65 -16.39 -12.06
C MET A 228 42.04 -16.73 -12.61
N TRP A 229 42.99 -15.79 -12.56
CA TRP A 229 44.37 -15.98 -13.05
C TRP A 229 45.36 -16.37 -11.96
N MET A 230 44.93 -16.41 -10.70
CA MET A 230 45.76 -16.80 -9.54
C MET A 230 45.46 -18.21 -9.01
N ASP A 231 44.41 -18.86 -9.51
CA ASP A 231 44.08 -20.28 -9.30
C ASP A 231 44.57 -21.15 -10.49
#